data_AF-A0A966QLZ5-F1
#
_entry.id   AF-A0A966QLZ5-F1
#
_cell.length_a   1.000
_cell.length_b   1.000
_cell.length_c   1.000
_cell.angle_alpha   90.00
_cell.angle_beta   90.00
_cell.angle_gamma   90.00
#
_symmetry.space_group_name_H-M   'P 1'
#
loop_
_entity.id
_entity.type
_entity.pdbx_description
1 polymer ?
#
loop_
_entity_poly.entity_id
_entity_poly.type
_entity_poly.pdbx_seq_one_letter_code
_entity_poly.pdbx_strand_id
1 'polypeptide(L)' 'MSGLPGWLQRWNFIERARHERSLWEAFERGENLEQLVAELSQQVQVSGAGEQAFQLEVWQATLPRIRKIETMMRQRPEQR' A
#
# COMPACT_ATOMS: atom_id res chain seq x y z
N MET A 1 -6.24 5.77 22.06
CA MET A 1 -6.63 4.36 21.83
C MET A 1 -5.39 3.50 21.96
N SER A 2 -5.40 2.54 22.87
CA SER A 2 -4.24 1.73 23.23
C SER A 2 -3.77 0.92 22.03
N GLY A 3 -2.59 1.25 21.51
CA GLY A 3 -1.97 0.55 20.38
C GLY A 3 -1.78 -0.92 20.73
N LEU A 4 -2.36 -1.81 19.92
CA LEU A 4 -2.08 -3.23 20.02
C LEU A 4 -0.56 -3.44 19.83
N PRO A 5 0.08 -4.32 20.61
CA PRO A 5 1.47 -4.70 20.39
C PRO A 5 1.72 -5.00 18.91
N GLY A 6 2.79 -4.46 18.31
CA GLY A 6 3.04 -4.52 16.86
C GLY A 6 3.06 -5.93 16.24
N TRP A 7 3.19 -6.98 17.07
CA TRP A 7 3.07 -8.38 16.63
C TRP A 7 1.62 -8.84 16.42
N LEU A 8 0.63 -8.25 17.11
CA LEU A 8 -0.80 -8.54 16.93
C LEU A 8 -1.39 -7.78 15.72
N GLN A 9 -0.87 -6.59 15.42
CA GLN A 9 -1.30 -5.80 14.27
C GLN A 9 -0.95 -6.48 12.94
N ARG A 10 0.17 -7.22 12.89
CA ARG A 10 0.57 -8.07 11.75
C ARG A 10 -0.44 -9.17 11.38
N TRP A 11 -1.33 -9.56 12.30
CA TRP A 11 -2.39 -10.56 12.06
C TRP A 11 -3.76 -9.94 11.77
N ASN A 12 -3.84 -8.61 11.67
CA ASN A 12 -5.08 -7.92 11.40
C ASN A 12 -5.36 -7.90 9.88
N PHE A 13 -5.88 -9.02 9.37
CA PHE A 13 -6.23 -9.18 7.94
C PHE A 13 -7.19 -8.10 7.43
N ILE A 14 -8.09 -7.61 8.29
CA ILE A 14 -9.04 -6.56 7.95
C ILE A 14 -8.29 -5.24 7.70
N GLU A 15 -7.42 -4.84 8.63
CA GLU A 15 -6.61 -3.62 8.47
C GLU A 15 -5.63 -3.73 7.29
N ARG A 16 -5.03 -4.91 7.09
CA ARG A 16 -4.21 -5.18 5.91
C ARG A 16 -5.01 -5.01 4.62
N ALA A 17 -6.18 -5.63 4.51
CA ALA A 17 -7.03 -5.51 3.34
C ALA A 17 -7.50 -4.06 3.11
N ARG A 18 -7.77 -3.31 4.18
CA ARG A 18 -8.09 -1.88 4.10
C ARG A 18 -6.94 -1.08 3.50
N HIS A 19 -5.72 -1.25 3.99
CA HIS A 19 -4.55 -0.55 3.43
C HIS A 19 -4.21 -1.01 2.01
N GLU A 20 -4.35 -2.30 1.70
CA GLU A 20 -4.21 -2.79 0.31
C GLU A 20 -5.24 -2.12 -0.60
N ARG A 21 -6.51 -2.06 -0.17
CA ARG A 21 -7.60 -1.45 -0.94
C ARG A 21 -7.36 0.04 -1.18
N SER A 22 -6.87 0.79 -0.19
CA SER A 22 -6.62 2.22 -0.36
C SER A 22 -5.53 2.52 -1.40
N LEU A 23 -4.51 1.67 -1.52
CA LEU A 23 -3.50 1.80 -2.57
C LEU A 23 -4.07 1.46 -3.96
N TRP A 24 -4.93 0.44 -4.03
CA TRP A 24 -5.65 0.10 -5.26
C TRP A 24 -6.59 1.22 -5.71
N GLU A 25 -7.28 1.90 -4.79
CA GLU A 25 -8.13 3.05 -5.13
C GLU A 25 -7.30 4.23 -5.65
N ALA A 26 -6.12 4.49 -5.08
CA ALA A 26 -5.21 5.51 -5.61
C ALA A 26 -4.74 5.15 -7.04
N PHE A 27 -4.49 3.86 -7.30
CA PHE A 27 -4.18 3.38 -8.64
C PHE A 27 -5.35 3.58 -9.62
N GLU A 28 -6.56 3.20 -9.21
CA GLU A 28 -7.80 3.39 -9.98
C GLU A 28 -8.04 4.88 -10.32
N ARG A 29 -7.63 5.80 -9.43
CA ARG A 29 -7.69 7.26 -9.64
C ARG A 29 -6.55 7.82 -10.51
N GLY A 30 -5.58 7.00 -10.92
CA GLY A 30 -4.43 7.42 -11.72
C GLY A 30 -3.39 8.23 -10.94
N GLU A 31 -3.36 8.10 -9.61
CA GLU A 31 -2.39 8.79 -8.76
C GLU A 31 -0.98 8.21 -8.88
N ASN A 32 0.03 9.02 -8.55
CA ASN A 32 1.43 8.58 -8.51
C ASN A 32 1.70 7.79 -7.22
N LEU A 33 1.58 6.46 -7.29
CA LEU A 33 1.75 5.58 -6.14
C LEU A 33 3.15 5.66 -5.51
N GLU A 34 4.19 5.84 -6.32
CA GLU A 34 5.57 5.97 -5.81
C GLU A 34 5.71 7.21 -4.95
N GLN A 35 5.11 8.32 -5.37
CA GLN A 35 5.09 9.56 -4.61
C GLN A 35 4.33 9.38 -3.30
N LEU A 36 3.13 8.78 -3.33
CA LEU A 36 2.32 8.53 -2.13
C LEU A 36 3.05 7.64 -1.11
N VAL A 37 3.73 6.59 -1.58
CA VAL A 37 4.52 5.70 -0.71
C VAL A 37 5.74 6.43 -0.14
N ALA A 38 6.40 7.28 -0.92
CA ALA A 38 7.52 8.10 -0.45
C ALA A 38 7.09 9.13 0.60
N GLU A 39 5.98 9.83 0.37
CA GLU A 39 5.40 10.77 1.32
C GLU A 39 5.01 10.09 2.63
N LEU A 40 4.34 8.93 2.56
CA LEU A 40 4.02 8.14 3.75
C LEU A 40 5.28 7.67 4.48
N SER A 41 6.33 7.28 3.75
CA SER A 41 7.62 6.91 4.34
C SER A 41 8.26 8.06 5.11
N GLN A 42 8.22 9.28 4.56
CA GLN A 42 8.73 10.47 5.24
C GLN A 42 7.90 10.80 6.49
N GLN A 43 6.57 10.73 6.39
CA GLN A 43 5.68 10.97 7.52
C GLN A 43 5.92 10.00 8.68
N VAL A 44 6.10 8.70 8.40
CA VAL A 44 6.43 7.68 9.40
C VAL A 44 7.79 7.97 10.07
N GLN A 45 8.79 8.43 9.30
CA GLN A 45 10.11 8.78 9.85
C GLN A 45 10.06 9.99 10.80
N VAL A 46 9.20 10.98 10.52
CA VAL A 46 9.08 12.20 11.33
C VAL A 46 8.20 12.01 12.56
N SER A 47 7.12 11.24 12.44
CA SER A 47 6.03 11.22 13.44
C SER A 47 6.12 10.04 14.43
N GLY A 48 6.95 9.04 14.13
CA GLY A 48 7.09 7.82 14.93
C GLY A 48 6.12 6.70 14.54
N ALA A 49 6.46 5.48 14.96
CA ALA A 49 5.84 4.24 14.49
C ALA A 49 4.47 3.95 15.13
N GLY A 50 3.52 3.51 14.30
CA GLY A 50 2.14 3.13 14.67
C GLY A 50 1.38 2.59 13.45
N GLU A 51 0.10 2.94 13.31
CA GLU A 51 -0.75 2.54 12.18
C GLU A 51 -0.17 2.93 10.81
N GLN A 52 0.44 4.12 10.69
CA GLN A 52 1.08 4.58 9.45
C GLN A 52 2.29 3.72 9.05
N ALA A 53 3.02 3.15 10.02
CA ALA A 53 4.12 2.24 9.73
C ALA A 53 3.61 0.90 9.17
N PHE A 54 2.47 0.42 9.68
CA PHE A 54 1.82 -0.77 9.15
C PHE A 54 1.24 -0.52 7.75
N GLN A 55 0.60 0.63 7.53
CA GLN A 55 0.16 1.06 6.20
C GLN A 55 1.32 1.08 5.21
N LEU A 56 2.46 1.65 5.61
CA LEU A 56 3.67 1.73 4.78
C LEU A 56 4.17 0.33 4.39
N GLU A 57 4.26 -0.60 5.34
CA GLU A 57 4.67 -1.98 5.07
C GLU A 57 3.73 -2.65 4.05
N VAL A 58 2.42 -2.50 4.23
CA VAL A 58 1.42 -3.06 3.32
C VAL A 58 1.52 -2.43 1.93
N TRP A 59 1.67 -1.12 1.86
CA TRP A 59 1.79 -0.40 0.59
C TRP A 59 3.06 -0.76 -0.16
N GLN A 60 4.20 -0.86 0.53
CA GLN A 60 5.47 -1.30 -0.06
C GLN A 60 5.39 -2.72 -0.61
N ALA A 61 4.67 -3.63 0.08
CA ALA A 61 4.44 -4.99 -0.41
C ALA A 61 3.45 -5.07 -1.60
N THR A 62 2.53 -4.10 -1.71
CA THR A 62 1.43 -4.11 -2.70
C THR A 62 1.80 -3.38 -3.98
N LEU A 63 2.54 -2.27 -3.89
CA LEU A 63 3.00 -1.47 -5.03
C LEU A 63 3.61 -2.31 -6.18
N PRO A 64 4.58 -3.21 -5.95
CA PRO A 64 5.15 -4.01 -7.04
C PRO A 64 4.12 -4.95 -7.69
N ARG A 65 3.08 -5.40 -6.96
CA ARG A 65 1.99 -6.21 -7.51
C ARG A 65 1.11 -5.39 -8.44
N ILE A 66 0.76 -4.16 -8.04
CA ILE A 66 0.01 -3.22 -8.87
C ILE A 66 0.78 -2.93 -10.15
N ARG A 67 2.07 -2.60 -10.07
CA ARG A 67 2.92 -2.33 -11.25
C ARG A 67 3.07 -3.52 -12.17
N LYS A 68 3.16 -4.73 -11.63
CA LYS A 68 3.14 -5.96 -12.43
C LYS A 68 1.83 -6.11 -13.20
N ILE A 69 0.69 -5.91 -12.54
CA ILE A 69 -0.64 -6.01 -13.18
C ILE A 69 -0.81 -4.93 -14.24
N GLU A 70 -0.43 -3.69 -13.94
CA GLU A 70 -0.44 -2.59 -14.91
C GLU A 70 0.40 -2.91 -16.15
N THR A 71 1.60 -3.44 -15.95
CA THR A 71 2.47 -3.88 -17.04
C THR A 71 1.82 -4.98 -17.85
N MET A 72 1.23 -5.99 -17.21
CA MET A 72 0.50 -7.07 -17.90
C MET A 72 -0.71 -6.57 -18.67
N MET A 73 -1.43 -5.55 -18.16
CA MET A 73 -2.55 -4.92 -18.86
C MET A 73 -2.08 -4.16 -20.09
N ARG A 74 -0.96 -3.42 -20.00
CA ARG A 74 -0.36 -2.72 -21.14
C ARG A 74 0.26 -3.66 -22.17
N GLN A 75 0.77 -4.81 -21.72
CA GLN A 75 1.42 -5.81 -22.56
C GLN A 75 0.47 -6.84 -23.16
N ARG A 76 -0.82 -6.87 -22.80
CA ARG A 76 -1.79 -7.68 -23.56
C ARG A 76 -1.88 -7.09 -24.97
N PRO A 77 -1.35 -7.77 -26.00
CA PRO A 77 -1.80 -7.48 -27.33
C PRO A 77 -3.29 -7.84 -27.34
N GLU A 78 -4.14 -7.06 -27.99
CA GLU A 78 -5.46 -7.52 -28.40
C GLU A 78 -5.27 -8.83 -29.16
N GLN A 79 -5.37 -9.97 -28.47
CA GLN A 79 -5.46 -11.27 -29.11
C GLN A 79 -6.90 -11.39 -29.61
N ARG A 80 -7.11 -10.78 -30.78
CA ARG A 80 -8.26 -10.84 -31.69
C ARG A 80 -9.46 -9.97 -31.38
#